data_AF-A0A6B3H0Z5-F1
#
_entry.id   AF-A0A6B3H0Z5-F1
#
_cell.length_a   1.000
_cell.length_b   1.000
_cell.length_c   1.000
_cell.angle_alpha   90.00
_cell.angle_beta   90.00
_cell.angle_gamma   90.00
#
_symmetry.space_group_name_H-M   'P 1'
#
loop_
_entity.id
_entity.type
_entity.pdbx_description
1 polymer ?
#
loop_
_entity_poly.entity_id
_entity_poly.type
_entity_poly.pdbx_seq_one_letter_code
_entity_poly.pdbx_strand_id
1 'polypeptide(L)'
;DAAQRLVLAPEIAGSVFVQNAERHTHGVGTPDLGLAAWRSAVIVNALTGKEFYPLPERTAFTTFGLGTRDRDGRDPDDRDPSARPAEDRR
;
A
#
# COMPACT_ATOMS: atom_id res chain seq x y z
N ASP A 1 -1.55 -28.95 -10.12
CA ASP A 1 -0.10 -28.77 -9.98
C ASP A 1 0.12 -27.57 -9.08
N ALA A 2 0.65 -27.77 -7.87
CA ALA A 2 0.34 -26.97 -6.68
C ALA A 2 1.56 -26.28 -6.04
N ALA A 3 2.72 -26.29 -6.71
CA ALA A 3 3.96 -26.00 -6.01
C ALA A 3 4.30 -24.50 -5.89
N GLN A 4 3.91 -23.63 -6.85
CA GLN A 4 4.16 -22.16 -6.89
C GLN A 4 5.36 -21.64 -6.04
N ARG A 5 6.51 -22.32 -6.08
CA ARG A 5 7.63 -22.11 -5.15
C ARG A 5 8.79 -21.47 -5.86
N LEU A 6 9.26 -20.36 -5.32
CA LEU A 6 10.51 -19.73 -5.71
C LEU A 6 11.67 -20.36 -4.90
N VAL A 7 12.73 -20.78 -5.60
CA VAL A 7 13.98 -21.24 -4.99
C VAL A 7 15.10 -20.32 -5.48
N LEU A 8 15.85 -19.76 -4.54
CA LEU A 8 17.00 -18.90 -4.85
C LEU A 8 18.28 -19.73 -4.77
N ALA A 9 19.21 -19.43 -5.66
CA ALA A 9 20.55 -19.98 -5.58
C ALA A 9 21.26 -19.40 -4.34
N PRO A 10 22.15 -20.16 -3.67
CA PRO A 10 22.84 -19.72 -2.44
C PRO A 10 23.58 -18.38 -2.56
N GLU A 11 24.04 -18.04 -3.76
CA GLU A 11 24.76 -16.80 -4.10
C GLU A 11 23.86 -15.56 -4.19
N ILE A 12 22.53 -15.71 -4.23
CA ILE A 12 21.58 -14.60 -4.27
C ILE A 12 21.33 -14.10 -2.84
N ALA A 13 22.03 -13.03 -2.46
CA ALA A 13 21.81 -12.34 -1.17
C ALA A 13 20.71 -11.26 -1.21
N GLY A 14 20.09 -11.05 -2.37
CA GLY A 14 19.11 -9.99 -2.61
C GLY A 14 17.69 -10.32 -2.16
N SER A 15 16.81 -9.33 -2.25
CA SER A 15 15.36 -9.51 -2.04
C SER A 15 14.66 -9.89 -3.35
N VAL A 16 13.59 -10.66 -3.26
CA VAL A 16 12.71 -10.94 -4.40
C VAL A 16 11.31 -10.42 -4.16
N PHE A 17 10.80 -9.69 -5.14
CA PHE A 17 9.43 -9.19 -5.17
C PHE A 17 8.61 -10.06 -6.12
N VAL A 18 7.36 -10.33 -5.74
CA VAL A 18 6.38 -11.05 -6.57
C VAL A 18 5.21 -10.12 -6.87
N GLN A 19 4.54 -10.36 -7.99
CA GLN A 19 3.33 -9.64 -8.40
C GLN A 19 2.24 -10.64 -8.74
N ASN A 20 1.01 -10.34 -8.34
CA ASN A 20 -0.19 -11.15 -8.60
C ASN A 20 -0.17 -12.57 -7.98
N ALA A 21 0.79 -12.87 -7.10
CA ALA A 21 0.95 -14.16 -6.43
C ALA A 21 0.64 -14.10 -4.92
N GLU A 22 0.23 -12.93 -4.44
CA GLU A 22 0.07 -12.59 -3.02
C GLU A 22 -1.39 -12.52 -2.54
N ARG A 23 -2.34 -13.17 -3.26
CA ARG A 23 -3.78 -13.09 -2.97
C ARG A 23 -4.13 -13.48 -1.53
N HIS A 24 -3.43 -14.46 -0.98
CA HIS A 24 -3.69 -14.98 0.37
C HIS A 24 -3.25 -14.01 1.48
N THR A 25 -2.43 -13.02 1.18
CA THR A 25 -1.90 -12.05 2.17
C THR A 25 -2.31 -10.61 1.87
N HIS A 26 -2.48 -10.25 0.60
CA HIS A 26 -2.84 -8.89 0.15
C HIS A 26 -4.26 -8.84 -0.44
N GLY A 27 -5.00 -9.94 -0.30
CA GLY A 27 -6.43 -10.01 -0.57
C GLY A 27 -6.80 -10.03 -2.05
N VAL A 28 -8.07 -9.73 -2.30
CA VAL A 28 -8.70 -9.89 -3.61
C VAL A 28 -8.22 -8.87 -4.66
N GLY A 29 -7.59 -7.76 -4.24
CA GLY A 29 -7.04 -6.73 -5.13
C GLY A 29 -5.69 -7.10 -5.76
N THR A 30 -5.08 -8.22 -5.35
CA THR A 30 -3.80 -8.69 -5.88
C THR A 30 -3.74 -8.80 -7.42
N PRO A 31 -4.69 -9.42 -8.13
CA PRO A 31 -4.65 -9.48 -9.59
C PRO A 31 -5.17 -8.21 -10.28
N ASP A 32 -5.56 -7.17 -9.54
CA ASP A 32 -6.12 -5.96 -10.13
C ASP A 32 -5.04 -5.15 -10.87
N LEU A 33 -5.34 -4.80 -12.12
CA LEU A 33 -4.50 -3.96 -12.97
C LEU A 33 -4.50 -2.50 -12.49
N GLY A 34 -5.59 -2.01 -11.87
CA GLY A 34 -5.65 -0.67 -11.30
C GLY A 34 -4.62 -0.44 -10.18
N LEU A 35 -4.29 -1.49 -9.44
CA LEU A 35 -3.29 -1.46 -8.37
C LEU A 35 -1.86 -1.83 -8.84
N ALA A 36 -1.68 -2.23 -10.10
CA ALA A 36 -0.36 -2.65 -10.62
C ALA A 36 0.63 -1.49 -10.65
N ALA A 37 0.18 -0.27 -10.98
CA ALA A 37 1.01 0.93 -10.97
C ALA A 37 1.50 1.26 -9.54
N TRP A 38 0.59 1.19 -8.56
CA TRP A 38 0.92 1.40 -7.15
C TRP A 38 1.92 0.36 -6.63
N ARG A 39 1.71 -0.93 -6.92
CA ARG A 39 2.65 -2.00 -6.54
C ARG A 39 4.04 -1.81 -7.19
N SER A 40 4.07 -1.39 -8.45
CA SER A 40 5.32 -1.11 -9.16
C SER A 40 6.09 0.06 -8.54
N ALA A 41 5.38 1.12 -8.15
CA ALA A 41 5.95 2.27 -7.45
C ALA A 41 6.58 1.87 -6.11
N VAL A 42 5.90 1.03 -5.32
CA VAL A 42 6.44 0.46 -4.06
C VAL A 42 7.74 -0.29 -4.31
N ILE A 43 7.79 -1.15 -5.33
CA ILE A 43 8.98 -1.94 -5.66
C ILE A 43 10.14 -1.03 -6.07
N VAL A 44 9.91 -0.07 -6.97
CA VAL A 44 10.97 0.84 -7.43
C VAL A 44 11.51 1.67 -6.27
N ASN A 45 10.65 2.17 -5.39
CA ASN A 45 11.09 2.92 -4.21
C ASN A 45 11.94 2.04 -3.27
N ALA A 46 11.54 0.78 -3.08
CA ALA A 46 12.30 -0.17 -2.26
C ALA A 46 13.67 -0.52 -2.88
N LEU A 47 13.74 -0.74 -4.20
CA LEU A 47 14.98 -1.03 -4.91
C LEU A 47 15.99 0.13 -4.88
N THR A 48 15.48 1.36 -4.88
CA THR A 48 16.31 2.57 -4.94
C THR A 48 16.60 3.18 -3.56
N GLY A 49 15.86 2.77 -2.53
CA GLY A 49 15.93 3.36 -1.19
C GLY A 49 15.47 4.82 -1.16
N LYS A 50 14.72 5.27 -2.18
CA LYS A 50 14.27 6.65 -2.37
C LYS A 50 12.82 6.67 -2.81
N GLU A 51 12.11 7.72 -2.47
CA GLU A 51 10.75 7.95 -2.95
C GLU A 51 10.80 8.58 -4.36
N PHE A 52 11.02 7.75 -5.38
CA PHE A 52 10.97 8.18 -6.79
C PHE A 52 9.54 8.39 -7.28
N TYR A 53 8.64 7.52 -6.82
CA TYR A 53 7.22 7.62 -7.08
C TYR A 53 6.48 7.89 -5.77
N PRO A 54 5.91 9.08 -5.56
CA PRO A 54 5.17 9.37 -4.35
C PRO A 54 3.92 8.47 -4.26
N LEU A 55 3.67 7.96 -3.05
CA LEU A 55 2.53 7.08 -2.79
C LEU A 55 1.45 7.85 -2.00
N PRO A 56 0.17 7.78 -2.41
CA PRO A 56 -0.89 8.47 -1.70
C PRO A 56 -1.10 7.86 -0.30
N GLU A 57 -1.13 8.71 0.73
CA GLU A 57 -1.36 8.27 2.12
C GLU A 57 -2.79 7.77 2.37
N ARG A 58 -3.78 8.39 1.72
CA ARG A 58 -5.20 8.02 1.82
C ARG A 58 -5.92 8.23 0.50
N THR A 59 -6.61 7.18 0.05
CA THR A 59 -7.41 7.20 -1.20
C THR A 59 -8.87 6.82 -0.98
N ALA A 60 -9.21 6.24 0.18
CA ALA A 60 -10.56 5.84 0.53
C ALA A 60 -11.28 6.89 1.40
N PHE A 61 -12.56 7.12 1.13
CA PHE A 61 -13.44 7.87 2.03
C PHE A 61 -13.75 7.06 3.29
N THR A 62 -13.97 5.75 3.15
CA THR A 62 -14.25 4.84 4.26
C THR A 62 -12.99 4.51 5.06
N THR A 63 -13.10 4.59 6.38
CA THR A 63 -12.07 4.10 7.30
C THR A 63 -12.36 2.62 7.65
N PHE A 64 -11.38 1.74 7.45
CA PHE A 64 -11.47 0.33 7.82
C PHE A 64 -10.55 0.02 9.00
N GLY A 65 -10.90 -0.99 9.80
CA GLY A 65 -10.16 -1.38 11.01
C GLY A 65 -10.86 -0.91 12.30
N LEU A 66 -10.33 -1.34 13.45
CA LEU A 66 -10.83 -0.85 14.73
C LEU A 66 -10.37 0.61 14.89
N GLY A 67 -11.31 1.53 15.10
CA GLY A 67 -10.98 2.91 15.43
C GLY A 67 -10.11 2.92 16.68
N THR A 68 -8.84 3.31 16.56
CA THR A 68 -8.07 3.71 17.72
C THR A 68 -8.73 4.98 18.20
N ARG A 69 -9.57 4.88 19.22
CA ARG A 69 -9.99 6.08 19.96
C ARG A 69 -8.68 6.75 20.38
N ASP A 70 -8.44 7.96 19.88
CA ASP A 70 -7.25 8.71 20.27
C ASP A 70 -7.27 8.88 21.81
N ARG A 71 -6.16 9.24 22.45
CA ARG A 71 -6.12 9.35 23.93
C ARG A 71 -7.17 10.30 24.53
N ASP A 72 -7.81 11.12 23.70
CA ASP A 72 -8.91 12.04 24.01
C ASP A 72 -10.32 11.53 23.64
N GLY A 73 -10.47 10.26 23.21
CA GLY A 73 -11.77 9.62 22.96
C GLY A 73 -12.49 10.04 21.67
N ARG A 74 -11.84 10.79 20.76
CA ARG A 74 -12.43 11.27 19.50
C ARG A 74 -12.30 10.22 18.39
N ASP A 75 -13.37 10.00 17.62
CA ASP A 75 -13.35 9.11 16.47
C ASP A 75 -12.63 9.79 15.29
N PRO A 76 -11.65 9.16 14.63
CA PRO A 76 -11.04 9.69 13.40
C PRO A 76 -12.06 9.99 12.28
N ASP A 77 -13.22 9.34 12.29
CA ASP A 77 -14.32 9.53 11.33
C ASP A 77 -15.17 10.79 11.63
N ASP A 78 -15.03 11.40 12.82
CA ASP A 78 -15.68 12.67 13.17
C ASP A 78 -14.97 13.90 12.56
N ARG A 79 -13.88 13.71 11.79
CA ARG A 79 -13.22 14.83 11.11
C ARG A 79 -14.10 15.30 9.95
N ASP A 80 -14.56 16.54 10.04
CA ASP A 80 -15.37 17.19 9.01
C ASP A 80 -14.68 17.10 7.62
N PRO A 81 -15.29 16.40 6.64
CA PRO A 81 -14.73 16.27 5.30
C PRO A 81 -14.71 17.59 4.51
N SER A 82 -15.31 18.67 5.04
CA SER A 82 -15.29 20.01 4.45
C SER A 82 -14.00 20.81 4.76
N ALA A 83 -13.19 20.38 5.73
CA ALA A 83 -11.94 21.03 6.09
C ALA A 83 -10.82 20.70 5.08
N ARG A 84 -10.86 21.34 3.91
CA ARG A 84 -9.77 21.26 2.92
C ARG A 84 -8.50 21.91 3.50
N PRO A 85 -7.31 21.31 3.32
CA PRO A 85 -6.05 22.01 3.53
C PRO A 85 -5.99 23.23 2.60
N ALA A 86 -5.51 24.36 3.10
CA ALA A 86 -5.55 25.66 2.43
C ALA A 86 -4.65 25.79 1.17
N GLU A 87 -4.06 24.70 0.68
CA GLU A 87 -2.97 24.76 -0.31
C GLU A 87 -3.41 24.65 -1.79
N ASP A 88 -4.68 24.33 -2.08
CA ASP A 88 -5.13 24.10 -3.46
C ASP A 88 -5.89 25.29 -4.10
N ARG A 89 -5.44 26.53 -3.81
CA ARG A 89 -5.86 27.75 -4.53
C ARG A 89 -4.71 28.32 -5.35
N ARG A 90 -4.37 27.70 -6.48
CA ARG A 90 -3.76 28.38 -7.63
C ARG A 90 -4.21 27.77 -8.94
#